data_AF-A0A6L6UFG8-F1
#
_entry.id   AF-A0A6L6UFG8-F1
#
_cell.length_a   1.000
_cell.length_b   1.000
_cell.length_c   1.000
_cell.angle_alpha   90.00
_cell.angle_beta   90.00
_cell.angle_gamma   90.00
#
_symmetry.space_group_name_H-M   'P 1'
#
loop_
_entity.id
_entity.type
_entity.pdbx_description
1 polymer ?
#
loop_
_entity_poly.entity_id
_entity_poly.type
_entity_poly.pdbx_seq_one_letter_code
_entity_poly.pdbx_strand_id
1 'polypeptide(L)'
;MITKTIKTGIFLIAIASFSFTNAQQKIEKQEVQNEKAIKSFKTFDADFNEVITLKEFKVVKMKEKAYNESVTKESFSEMDTDKNGFISMKEYIVAFEMKKKSVKKRELKKTEKDINATLKKE
;
A
#
# COMPACT_ATOMS: atom_id res chain seq x y z
N MET A 1 -25.65 -41.61 -14.94
CA MET A 1 -25.83 -40.13 -14.97
C MET A 1 -25.43 -39.43 -13.67
N ILE A 2 -25.51 -40.08 -12.50
CA ILE A 2 -25.26 -39.49 -11.16
C ILE A 2 -23.79 -39.07 -10.90
N THR A 3 -22.82 -39.70 -11.55
CA THR A 3 -21.39 -39.35 -11.39
C THR A 3 -20.99 -38.03 -12.05
N LYS A 4 -21.73 -37.58 -13.07
CA LYS A 4 -21.46 -36.29 -13.75
C LYS A 4 -21.90 -35.11 -12.90
N THR A 5 -23.05 -35.22 -12.21
CA THR A 5 -23.62 -34.17 -11.36
C THR A 5 -22.81 -33.91 -10.08
N ILE A 6 -22.16 -34.94 -9.52
CA ILE A 6 -21.29 -34.79 -8.34
C ILE A 6 -20.00 -34.04 -8.70
N LYS A 7 -19.35 -34.38 -9.83
CA LYS A 7 -18.13 -33.70 -10.28
C LYS A 7 -18.37 -32.23 -10.59
N THR A 8 -19.49 -31.91 -11.24
CA THR A 8 -19.86 -30.51 -11.52
C THR A 8 -20.14 -29.72 -10.24
N GLY A 9 -20.76 -30.34 -9.23
CA GLY A 9 -21.00 -29.70 -7.93
C GLY A 9 -19.71 -29.36 -7.18
N ILE A 10 -18.77 -30.32 -7.10
CA ILE A 10 -17.47 -30.12 -6.42
C ILE A 10 -16.65 -29.02 -7.13
N PHE A 11 -16.67 -28.99 -8.46
CA PHE A 11 -15.95 -27.97 -9.24
C PHE A 11 -16.53 -26.56 -9.03
N LEU A 12 -17.85 -26.42 -8.96
CA LEU A 12 -18.50 -25.13 -8.67
C LEU A 12 -18.19 -24.63 -7.25
N ILE A 13 -18.17 -25.52 -6.26
CA ILE A 13 -17.81 -25.16 -4.89
C ILE A 13 -16.35 -24.71 -4.82
N ALA A 14 -15.44 -25.36 -5.55
CA ALA A 14 -14.03 -24.99 -5.61
C ALA A 14 -13.82 -23.61 -6.28
N ILE A 15 -14.55 -23.29 -7.34
CA ILE A 15 -14.49 -21.98 -7.98
C ILE A 15 -15.04 -20.91 -7.03
N ALA A 16 -16.20 -21.15 -6.42
CA ALA A 16 -16.81 -20.21 -5.50
C ALA A 16 -15.93 -19.94 -4.28
N SER A 17 -15.33 -20.98 -3.69
CA SER A 17 -14.43 -20.82 -2.54
C SER A 17 -13.13 -20.11 -2.93
N PHE A 18 -12.58 -20.36 -4.11
CA PHE A 18 -11.40 -19.67 -4.63
C PHE A 18 -11.66 -18.19 -4.96
N SER A 19 -12.81 -17.87 -5.58
CA SER A 19 -13.22 -16.47 -5.81
C SER A 19 -13.47 -15.74 -4.49
N PHE A 20 -14.11 -16.40 -3.54
CA PHE A 20 -14.42 -15.84 -2.22
C PHE A 20 -13.17 -15.59 -1.37
N THR A 21 -12.21 -16.52 -1.36
CA THR A 21 -10.92 -16.32 -0.66
C THR A 21 -10.11 -15.17 -1.24
N ASN A 22 -10.04 -15.03 -2.58
CA ASN A 22 -9.36 -13.89 -3.19
C ASN A 22 -10.03 -12.54 -2.86
N ALA A 23 -11.37 -12.51 -2.77
CA ALA A 23 -12.11 -11.32 -2.37
C ALA A 23 -11.88 -10.96 -0.89
N GLN A 24 -11.93 -11.94 0.02
CA GLN A 24 -11.62 -11.75 1.45
C GLN A 24 -10.18 -11.29 1.67
N GLN A 25 -9.22 -11.90 0.96
CA GLN A 25 -7.81 -11.53 1.09
C GLN A 25 -7.53 -10.09 0.66
N LYS A 26 -8.32 -9.53 -0.27
CA LYS A 26 -8.20 -8.13 -0.70
C LYS A 26 -8.71 -7.17 0.37
N ILE A 27 -9.83 -7.50 1.01
CA ILE A 27 -10.44 -6.70 2.08
C ILE A 27 -9.52 -6.68 3.30
N GLU A 28 -9.07 -7.84 3.77
CA GLU A 28 -8.20 -7.96 4.95
C GLU A 28 -6.85 -7.26 4.76
N LYS A 29 -6.24 -7.39 3.56
CA LYS A 29 -5.01 -6.65 3.24
C LYS A 29 -5.21 -5.14 3.25
N GLN A 30 -6.40 -4.66 2.89
CA GLN A 30 -6.69 -3.23 2.86
C GLN A 30 -6.92 -2.69 4.28
N GLU A 31 -7.65 -3.43 5.13
CA GLU A 31 -7.83 -3.09 6.54
C GLU A 31 -6.51 -3.06 7.31
N VAL A 32 -5.67 -4.10 7.19
CA VAL A 32 -4.36 -4.14 7.86
C VAL A 32 -3.43 -3.01 7.37
N GLN A 33 -3.56 -2.59 6.10
CA GLN A 33 -2.81 -1.46 5.57
C GLN A 33 -3.29 -0.13 6.15
N ASN A 34 -4.60 0.06 6.22
CA ASN A 34 -5.21 1.21 6.86
C ASN A 34 -4.76 1.28 8.33
N GLU A 35 -4.80 0.19 9.08
CA GLU A 35 -4.35 0.19 10.48
C GLU A 35 -2.90 0.64 10.66
N LYS A 36 -1.98 0.18 9.81
CA LYS A 36 -0.57 0.60 9.88
C LYS A 36 -0.39 2.07 9.54
N ALA A 37 -1.09 2.55 8.50
CA ALA A 37 -1.09 3.96 8.14
C ALA A 37 -1.67 4.81 9.28
N ILE A 38 -2.76 4.36 9.91
CA ILE A 38 -3.40 5.03 11.06
C ILE A 38 -2.47 5.10 12.26
N LYS A 39 -1.82 3.99 12.64
CA LYS A 39 -0.88 3.96 13.77
C LYS A 39 0.29 4.90 13.55
N SER A 40 0.84 4.90 12.33
CA SER A 40 1.90 5.82 11.94
C SER A 40 1.41 7.27 11.97
N PHE A 41 0.24 7.56 11.40
CA PHE A 41 -0.38 8.89 11.39
C PHE A 41 -0.52 9.46 12.81
N LYS A 42 -1.04 8.67 13.77
CA LYS A 42 -1.16 9.04 15.19
C LYS A 42 0.18 9.30 15.90
N THR A 43 1.29 8.87 15.31
CA THR A 43 2.63 9.17 15.84
C THR A 43 3.16 10.50 15.31
N PHE A 44 2.69 10.93 14.14
CA PHE A 44 3.00 12.22 13.54
C PHE A 44 2.09 13.33 14.07
N ASP A 45 0.78 13.07 14.17
CA ASP A 45 -0.24 13.96 14.71
C ASP A 45 -0.11 14.02 16.24
N ALA A 46 0.44 15.13 16.76
CA ALA A 46 0.76 15.27 18.18
C ALA A 46 -0.39 15.90 18.98
N ASP A 47 -1.21 16.71 18.31
CA ASP A 47 -2.37 17.38 18.91
C ASP A 47 -3.70 16.65 18.64
N PHE A 48 -3.67 15.55 17.89
CA PHE A 48 -4.82 14.70 17.53
C PHE A 48 -5.91 15.46 16.77
N ASN A 49 -5.53 16.46 15.98
CA ASN A 49 -6.45 17.27 15.18
C ASN A 49 -6.81 16.61 13.83
N GLU A 50 -6.37 15.37 13.59
CA GLU A 50 -6.58 14.58 12.37
C GLU A 50 -5.90 15.15 11.11
N VAL A 51 -4.97 16.10 11.26
CA VAL A 51 -4.14 16.66 10.19
C VAL A 51 -2.68 16.75 10.61
N ILE A 52 -1.75 16.37 9.72
CA ILE A 52 -0.32 16.52 10.01
C ILE A 52 0.17 17.83 9.41
N THR A 53 0.59 18.76 10.26
CA THR A 53 1.25 19.99 9.82
C THR A 53 2.70 19.72 9.40
N LEU A 54 3.26 20.59 8.55
CA LEU A 54 4.69 20.53 8.22
C LEU A 54 5.59 20.56 9.47
N LYS A 55 5.17 21.28 10.52
CA LYS A 55 5.92 21.38 11.78
C LYS A 55 5.97 20.02 12.48
N GLU A 56 4.82 19.36 12.63
CA GLU A 56 4.73 18.05 13.27
C GLU A 56 5.47 16.98 12.46
N PHE A 57 5.33 17.01 11.14
CA PHE A 57 6.07 16.14 10.25
C PHE A 57 7.59 16.29 10.41
N LYS A 58 8.09 17.54 10.48
CA LYS A 58 9.51 17.83 10.75
C LYS A 58 9.95 17.34 12.12
N VAL A 59 9.16 17.56 13.18
CA VAL A 59 9.51 17.13 14.54
C VAL A 59 9.72 15.62 14.62
N VAL A 60 8.84 14.84 13.99
CA VAL A 60 9.01 13.38 13.97
C VAL A 60 10.18 12.96 13.09
N LYS A 61 10.37 13.57 11.92
CA LYS A 61 11.49 13.28 11.03
C LYS A 61 12.84 13.69 11.59
N MET A 62 12.92 14.75 12.39
CA MET A 62 14.15 15.13 13.10
C MET A 62 14.60 14.07 14.12
N LYS A 63 13.70 13.24 14.63
CA LYS A 63 14.06 12.11 15.51
C LYS A 63 14.69 10.94 14.74
N GLU A 64 14.58 10.91 13.42
CA GLU A 64 15.21 9.89 12.58
C GLU A 64 16.67 10.27 12.27
N LYS A 65 17.59 9.29 12.30
CA LYS A 65 19.03 9.50 12.04
C LYS A 65 19.35 10.06 10.63
N ALA A 66 18.39 10.01 9.70
CA ALA A 66 18.54 10.45 8.31
C ALA A 66 17.71 11.70 7.99
N TYR A 67 17.54 12.59 8.97
CA TYR A 67 16.83 13.85 8.76
C TYR A 67 17.57 14.75 7.76
N ASN A 68 16.85 15.17 6.72
CA ASN A 68 17.26 16.23 5.82
C ASN A 68 16.05 17.14 5.58
N GLU A 69 16.19 18.43 5.86
CA GLU A 69 15.10 19.39 5.77
C GLU A 69 14.53 19.51 4.35
N SER A 70 15.39 19.55 3.33
CA SER A 70 14.98 19.65 1.94
C SER A 70 14.18 18.41 1.52
N VAL A 71 14.70 17.22 1.83
CA VAL A 71 14.02 15.94 1.52
C VAL A 71 12.70 15.79 2.27
N THR A 72 12.65 16.28 3.51
CA THR A 72 11.43 16.26 4.34
C THR A 72 10.37 17.18 3.76
N LYS A 73 10.75 18.37 3.31
CA LYS A 73 9.84 19.34 2.69
C LYS A 73 9.35 18.86 1.33
N GLU A 74 10.21 18.26 0.52
CA GLU A 74 9.83 17.61 -0.74
C GLU A 74 8.87 16.46 -0.48
N SER A 75 9.18 15.58 0.47
CA SER A 75 8.31 14.46 0.84
C SER A 75 6.95 14.93 1.34
N PHE A 76 6.91 16.02 2.11
CA PHE A 76 5.66 16.61 2.58
C PHE A 76 4.84 17.14 1.39
N SER A 77 5.46 17.93 0.51
CA SER A 77 4.79 18.49 -0.67
C SER A 77 4.36 17.43 -1.69
N GLU A 78 5.00 16.27 -1.72
CA GLU A 78 4.57 15.15 -2.56
C GLU A 78 3.33 14.44 -1.98
N MET A 79 3.15 14.48 -0.66
CA MET A 79 1.98 13.90 0.00
C MET A 79 0.79 14.86 0.04
N ASP A 80 1.04 16.15 0.25
CA ASP A 80 0.06 17.25 0.22
C ASP A 80 -0.39 17.51 -1.23
N THR A 81 -1.41 16.78 -1.66
CA THR A 81 -1.84 16.75 -3.07
C THR A 81 -2.70 17.95 -3.39
N ASP A 82 -3.49 18.41 -2.42
CA ASP A 82 -4.33 19.60 -2.55
C ASP A 82 -3.58 20.91 -2.25
N LYS A 83 -2.34 20.82 -1.75
CA LYS A 83 -1.43 21.94 -1.43
C LYS A 83 -2.00 22.88 -0.38
N ASN A 84 -2.82 22.36 0.52
CA ASN A 84 -3.40 23.15 1.60
C ASN A 84 -2.42 23.41 2.75
N GLY A 85 -1.22 22.77 2.73
CA GLY A 85 -0.19 22.90 3.78
C GLY A 85 -0.34 21.92 4.95
N PHE A 86 -1.25 20.96 4.84
CA PHE A 86 -1.60 19.95 5.82
C PHE A 86 -1.75 18.59 5.12
N ILE A 87 -1.29 17.51 5.76
CA ILE A 87 -1.52 16.16 5.24
C ILE A 87 -2.71 15.58 5.99
N SER A 88 -3.83 15.41 5.28
CA SER A 88 -4.98 14.70 5.82
C SER A 88 -4.72 13.20 5.92
N MET A 89 -5.48 12.52 6.78
CA MET A 89 -5.43 11.06 6.90
C MET A 89 -5.63 10.34 5.55
N LYS A 90 -6.51 10.87 4.69
CA LYS A 90 -6.77 10.30 3.36
C LYS A 90 -5.55 10.41 2.45
N GLU A 91 -4.90 11.57 2.42
CA GLU A 91 -3.68 11.79 1.64
C GLU A 91 -2.54 10.91 2.16
N TYR A 92 -2.42 10.76 3.48
CA TYR A 92 -1.42 9.90 4.09
C TYR A 92 -1.58 8.43 3.70
N ILE A 93 -2.82 7.91 3.72
CA ILE A 93 -3.12 6.52 3.30
C ILE A 93 -2.81 6.35 1.82
N VAL A 94 -3.23 7.28 0.96
CA VAL A 94 -2.97 7.23 -0.48
C VAL A 94 -1.46 7.24 -0.75
N ALA A 95 -0.70 8.13 -0.12
CA ALA A 95 0.75 8.20 -0.24
C ALA A 95 1.42 6.89 0.21
N PHE A 96 0.96 6.31 1.32
CA PHE A 96 1.47 5.03 1.85
C PHE A 96 1.19 3.86 0.90
N GLU A 97 0.01 3.82 0.28
CA GLU A 97 -0.33 2.83 -0.74
C GLU A 97 0.48 3.00 -2.05
N MET A 98 0.67 4.24 -2.50
CA MET A 98 1.40 4.55 -3.73
C MET A 98 2.87 4.14 -3.66
N LYS A 99 3.54 4.36 -2.51
CA LYS A 99 4.92 3.89 -2.30
C LYS A 99 5.05 2.38 -2.44
N LYS A 100 4.07 1.58 -1.98
CA LYS A 100 4.09 0.12 -2.15
C LYS A 100 3.81 -0.33 -3.58
N LYS A 101 2.81 0.27 -4.24
CA LYS A 101 2.44 -0.09 -5.63
C LYS A 101 3.60 0.19 -6.60
N SER A 102 4.31 1.30 -6.40
CA SER A 102 5.48 1.66 -7.22
C SER A 102 6.66 0.70 -7.00
N VAL A 103 6.93 0.27 -5.76
CA VAL A 103 7.97 -0.75 -5.47
C VAL A 103 7.61 -2.09 -6.13
N LYS A 104 6.39 -2.59 -5.93
CA LYS A 104 5.94 -3.86 -6.53
C LYS A 104 5.98 -3.85 -8.07
N LYS A 105 5.62 -2.71 -8.69
CA LYS A 105 5.69 -2.54 -10.15
C LYS A 105 7.13 -2.53 -10.67
N ARG A 106 8.09 -1.98 -9.92
CA ARG A 106 9.52 -2.02 -10.28
C ARG A 106 10.10 -3.43 -10.15
N GLU A 107 9.73 -4.17 -9.11
CA GLU A 107 10.15 -5.56 -8.93
C GLU A 107 9.63 -6.46 -10.05
N LEU A 108 8.32 -6.36 -10.39
CA LEU A 108 7.74 -7.14 -11.49
C LEU A 108 8.43 -6.88 -12.83
N LYS A 109 8.72 -5.62 -13.16
CA LYS A 109 9.46 -5.26 -14.38
C LYS A 109 10.89 -5.82 -14.39
N LYS A 110 11.53 -5.91 -13.23
CA LYS A 110 12.87 -6.50 -13.10
C LYS A 110 12.79 -8.01 -13.33
N THR A 111 11.84 -8.70 -12.71
CA THR A 111 11.59 -10.13 -12.90
C THR A 111 11.24 -10.48 -14.35
N GLU A 112 10.38 -9.70 -15.01
CA GLU A 112 10.06 -9.88 -16.44
C GLU A 112 11.29 -9.71 -17.34
N LYS A 113 12.16 -8.73 -17.03
CA LYS A 113 13.40 -8.52 -17.77
C LYS A 113 14.36 -9.70 -17.58
N ASP A 114 14.48 -10.21 -16.36
CA ASP A 114 15.36 -11.32 -16.01
C ASP A 114 14.89 -12.64 -16.66
N ILE A 115 13.58 -12.91 -16.67
CA ILE A 115 12.99 -14.08 -17.37
C ILE A 115 13.24 -14.01 -18.88
N ASN A 116 12.97 -12.85 -19.50
CA ASN A 116 13.18 -12.67 -20.94
C ASN A 116 14.66 -12.75 -21.34
N ALA A 117 15.59 -12.41 -20.43
CA ALA A 117 17.02 -12.56 -20.66
C ALA A 117 17.46 -14.04 -20.58
N THR A 118 16.82 -14.85 -19.74
CA THR A 118 17.07 -16.29 -19.62
C THR A 118 16.52 -17.05 -20.83
N LEU A 119 15.31 -16.71 -21.31
CA LEU A 119 14.67 -17.36 -22.46
C LEU A 119 15.34 -17.05 -23.82
N LYS A 120 16.17 -16.00 -23.91
CA LYS A 120 16.92 -15.65 -25.13
C LYS A 120 18.31 -16.29 -25.21
N LYS A 121 18.71 -17.06 -24.19
CA LYS A 121 20.00 -17.76 -24.12
C LYS A 121 19.90 -19.24 -24.52
N GLU A 122 18.70 -19.73 -24.82
CA GLU A 122 18.44 -21.02 -25.48
C GLU A 122 18.09 -20.78 -26.96
#